data_AF-A0A5M4DC12-F1
#
_entry.id   AF-A0A5M4DC12-F1
#
_cell.length_a   1.000
_cell.length_b   1.000
_cell.length_c   1.000
_cell.angle_alpha   90.00
_cell.angle_beta   90.00
_cell.angle_gamma   90.00
#
_symmetry.space_group_name_H-M   'P 1'
#
loop_
_entity.id
_entity.type
_entity.pdbx_description
1 polymer ?
#
loop_
_entity_poly.entity_id
_entity_poly.type
_entity_poly.pdbx_seq_one_letter_code
_entity_poly.pdbx_strand_id
1 'polypeptide(L)'
;GNATSFAQYGALAALNLPEDDVALMREEFRVRRDLALLEVASIDGMSCHPPSGAFYLLIDVRSLLTPRLDSDVAFCEWLIEEARVATVPGSAFDAPGFLRLSFATSREELTEAFARIRDAVESLKVPR
;
A
#
# COMPACT_ATOMS: atom_id res chain seq x y z
N GLY A 1 26.21 -14.89 5.77
CA GLY A 1 25.86 -15.24 7.17
C GLY A 1 24.84 -16.35 7.15
N ASN A 2 24.93 -17.31 8.07
CA ASN A 2 23.95 -18.39 8.18
C ASN A 2 22.72 -17.92 8.98
N ALA A 3 21.54 -18.47 8.69
CA ALA A 3 20.34 -18.21 9.47
C ALA A 3 20.54 -18.64 10.94
N THR A 4 19.96 -17.91 11.90
CA THR A 4 20.08 -18.25 13.32
C THR A 4 19.43 -19.61 13.59
N SER A 5 20.01 -20.40 14.50
CA SER A 5 19.58 -21.78 14.75
C SER A 5 18.10 -21.89 15.12
N PHE A 6 17.59 -21.02 15.99
CA PHE A 6 16.18 -21.01 16.38
C PHE A 6 15.22 -20.66 15.23
N ALA A 7 15.63 -19.80 14.29
CA ALA A 7 14.82 -19.50 13.11
C ALA A 7 14.74 -20.71 12.16
N GLN A 8 15.79 -21.52 12.07
CA GLN A 8 15.77 -22.77 11.31
C GLN A 8 14.79 -23.79 11.91
N TYR A 9 14.74 -23.92 13.24
CA TYR A 9 13.73 -24.75 13.92
C TYR A 9 12.31 -24.23 13.68
N GLY A 10 12.10 -22.90 13.72
CA GLY A 10 10.82 -22.29 13.38
C GLY A 10 10.40 -22.56 11.93
N ALA A 11 11.33 -22.46 10.98
CA ALA A 11 11.08 -22.79 9.57
C ALA A 11 10.71 -24.26 9.38
N LEU A 12 11.41 -25.18 10.07
CA LEU A 12 11.05 -26.61 10.05
C LEU A 12 9.64 -26.85 10.58
N ALA A 13 9.25 -26.19 11.68
CA ALA A 13 7.90 -26.30 12.20
C ALA A 13 6.86 -25.75 11.20
N ALA A 14 7.11 -24.58 10.63
CA ALA A 14 6.22 -23.94 9.66
C ALA A 14 6.01 -24.78 8.39
N LEU A 15 7.04 -25.48 7.90
CA LEU A 15 6.95 -26.38 6.75
C LEU A 15 6.08 -27.62 7.01
N ASN A 16 5.83 -27.97 8.27
CA ASN A 16 5.01 -29.12 8.66
C ASN A 16 3.60 -28.72 9.14
N LEU A 17 3.24 -27.43 9.11
CA LEU A 17 1.89 -26.97 9.43
C LEU A 17 0.90 -27.37 8.32
N PRO A 18 -0.40 -27.51 8.66
CA PRO A 18 -1.44 -27.68 7.66
C PRO A 18 -1.47 -26.49 6.68
N GLU A 19 -1.80 -26.75 5.41
CA GLU A 19 -1.94 -25.70 4.39
C GLU A 19 -3.09 -24.71 4.69
N ASP A 20 -4.03 -25.11 5.56
CA ASP A 20 -5.20 -24.33 5.95
C ASP A 20 -4.82 -22.95 6.51
N ASP A 21 -3.74 -22.84 7.29
CA ASP A 21 -3.29 -21.56 7.85
C ASP A 21 -2.89 -20.56 6.75
N VAL A 22 -2.21 -21.04 5.71
CA VAL A 22 -1.84 -20.24 4.53
C VAL A 22 -3.07 -19.88 3.71
N ALA A 23 -4.02 -20.81 3.57
CA ALA A 23 -5.26 -20.58 2.85
C ALA A 23 -6.12 -19.47 3.51
N LEU A 24 -6.22 -19.48 4.85
CA LEU A 24 -6.91 -18.45 5.62
C LEU A 24 -6.26 -17.07 5.43
N MET A 25 -4.93 -16.99 5.52
CA MET A 25 -4.22 -15.72 5.34
C MET A 25 -4.33 -15.21 3.90
N ARG A 26 -4.30 -16.11 2.90
CA ARG A 26 -4.50 -15.76 1.49
C ARG A 26 -5.89 -15.17 1.25
N GLU A 27 -6.93 -15.74 1.85
CA GLU A 27 -8.29 -15.22 1.75
C GLU A 27 -8.40 -13.84 2.39
N GLU A 28 -7.82 -13.66 3.57
CA GLU A 28 -7.81 -12.36 4.25
C GLU A 28 -7.07 -11.29 3.43
N PHE A 29 -5.92 -11.61 2.83
CA PHE A 29 -5.23 -10.70 1.92
C PHE A 29 -6.02 -10.39 0.65
N ARG A 30 -6.81 -11.35 0.14
CA ARG A 30 -7.73 -11.09 -0.99
C ARG A 30 -8.78 -10.05 -0.61
N VAL A 31 -9.40 -10.18 0.55
CA VAL A 31 -10.39 -9.21 1.04
C VAL A 31 -9.75 -7.82 1.22
N ARG A 32 -8.55 -7.75 1.82
CA ARG A 32 -7.82 -6.48 2.00
C ARG A 32 -7.43 -5.84 0.68
N ARG A 33 -6.98 -6.63 -0.30
CA ARG A 33 -6.68 -6.16 -1.66
C ARG A 33 -7.93 -5.55 -2.30
N ASP A 34 -9.06 -6.25 -2.24
CA ASP A 34 -10.29 -5.81 -2.89
C ASP A 34 -10.84 -4.54 -2.24
N LEU A 35 -10.76 -4.44 -0.90
CA LEU A 35 -11.04 -3.21 -0.15
C LEU A 35 -10.13 -2.05 -0.60
N ALA A 36 -8.81 -2.27 -0.62
CA ALA A 36 -7.86 -1.24 -0.98
C ALA A 36 -8.02 -0.77 -2.44
N LEU A 37 -8.33 -1.67 -3.38
CA LEU A 37 -8.64 -1.32 -4.77
C LEU A 37 -9.91 -0.47 -4.88
N LEU A 38 -10.94 -0.78 -4.11
CA LEU A 38 -12.17 0.01 -4.05
C LEU A 38 -11.89 1.43 -3.52
N GLU A 39 -11.13 1.53 -2.44
CA GLU A 39 -10.75 2.83 -1.87
C GLU A 39 -9.91 3.66 -2.85
N VAL A 40 -8.91 3.06 -3.52
CA VAL A 40 -8.15 3.73 -4.57
C VAL A 40 -9.06 4.27 -5.67
N ALA A 41 -10.01 3.47 -6.14
CA ALA A 41 -10.94 3.88 -7.19
C ALA A 41 -11.90 5.00 -6.75
N SER A 42 -12.08 5.20 -5.44
CA SER A 42 -12.90 6.29 -4.89
C SER A 42 -12.20 7.65 -4.86
N ILE A 43 -10.87 7.68 -4.97
CA ILE A 43 -10.07 8.90 -4.85
C ILE A 43 -9.72 9.41 -6.24
N ASP A 44 -10.36 10.50 -6.65
CA ASP A 44 -10.14 11.09 -7.97
C ASP A 44 -8.70 11.61 -8.12
N GLY A 45 -8.02 11.13 -9.16
CA GLY A 45 -6.59 11.33 -9.41
C GLY A 45 -5.71 10.12 -9.07
N MET A 46 -6.27 9.06 -8.47
CA MET A 46 -5.57 7.80 -8.20
C MET A 46 -6.13 6.67 -9.08
N SER A 47 -5.26 5.76 -9.51
CA SER A 47 -5.70 4.52 -10.17
C SER A 47 -4.72 3.37 -9.92
N CYS A 48 -5.19 2.13 -9.95
CA CYS A 48 -4.32 0.97 -9.74
C CYS A 48 -4.80 -0.22 -10.56
N HIS A 49 -3.87 -0.92 -11.20
CA HIS A 49 -4.16 -2.19 -11.85
C HIS A 49 -4.27 -3.29 -10.78
N PRO A 50 -5.35 -4.10 -10.76
CA PRO A 50 -5.51 -5.15 -9.77
C PRO A 50 -4.33 -6.13 -9.78
N PRO A 51 -3.63 -6.35 -8.65
CA PRO A 51 -2.51 -7.28 -8.62
C PRO A 51 -3.01 -8.74 -8.59
N SER A 52 -2.27 -9.62 -9.27
CA SER A 52 -2.53 -11.06 -9.28
C SER A 52 -1.99 -11.80 -8.05
N GLY A 53 -1.19 -11.13 -7.21
CA GLY A 53 -0.56 -11.71 -6.02
C GLY A 53 0.23 -10.67 -5.21
N ALA A 54 1.04 -11.16 -4.27
CA ALA A 54 1.70 -10.35 -3.24
C ALA A 54 0.69 -9.56 -2.37
N PHE A 55 1.21 -8.64 -1.56
CA PHE A 55 0.41 -7.81 -0.64
C PHE A 55 0.65 -6.30 -0.82
N TYR A 56 0.87 -5.88 -2.08
CA TYR A 56 1.12 -4.48 -2.43
C TYR A 56 0.24 -3.99 -3.58
N LEU A 57 -0.14 -2.72 -3.53
CA LEU A 57 -0.68 -1.98 -4.66
C LEU A 57 0.39 -1.04 -5.21
N LEU A 58 0.51 -0.96 -6.53
CA LEU A 58 1.27 0.07 -7.22
C LEU A 58 0.28 1.08 -7.82
N ILE A 59 0.10 2.19 -7.12
CA ILE A 59 -0.96 3.16 -7.38
C ILE A 59 -0.38 4.32 -8.18
N ASP A 60 -0.99 4.61 -9.33
CA ASP A 60 -0.69 5.76 -10.16
C ASP A 60 -1.22 7.03 -9.48
N VAL A 61 -0.33 7.99 -9.26
CA VAL A 61 -0.67 9.30 -8.67
C VAL A 61 -0.23 10.45 -9.56
N ARG A 62 0.14 10.17 -10.83
CA ARG A 62 0.65 11.20 -11.76
C ARG A 62 -0.32 12.36 -11.95
N SER A 63 -1.62 12.11 -11.88
CA SER A 63 -2.66 13.13 -11.98
C SER A 63 -2.75 14.06 -10.75
N LEU A 64 -2.13 13.70 -9.64
CA LEU A 64 -2.09 14.49 -8.40
C LEU A 64 -0.79 15.28 -8.23
N LEU A 65 0.19 15.08 -9.12
CA LEU A 65 1.43 15.83 -9.10
C LEU A 65 1.17 17.29 -9.51
N THR A 66 1.86 18.21 -8.82
CA THR A 66 1.75 19.65 -9.05
C THR A 66 3.16 20.26 -9.08
N PRO A 67 3.35 21.53 -9.46
CA PRO A 67 4.66 22.17 -9.34
C PRO A 67 5.24 22.19 -7.91
N ARG A 68 4.43 21.98 -6.87
CA ARG A 68 4.88 21.84 -5.47
C ARG A 68 5.08 20.39 -5.03
N LEU A 69 4.44 19.44 -5.73
CA LEU A 69 4.54 18.00 -5.53
C LEU A 69 4.99 17.39 -6.86
N ASP A 70 6.24 17.67 -7.23
CA ASP A 70 6.76 17.47 -8.58
C ASP A 70 7.22 16.04 -8.87
N SER A 71 7.19 15.17 -7.85
CA SER A 71 7.68 13.81 -7.90
C SER A 71 6.87 12.90 -6.98
N ASP A 72 6.96 11.60 -7.21
CA ASP A 72 6.38 10.59 -6.32
C ASP A 72 7.02 10.58 -4.93
N VAL A 73 8.30 10.93 -4.84
CA VAL A 73 9.00 11.15 -3.57
C VAL A 73 8.33 12.29 -2.80
N ALA A 74 8.21 13.48 -3.41
CA ALA A 74 7.57 14.63 -2.78
C ALA A 74 6.11 14.34 -2.40
N PHE A 75 5.37 13.60 -3.23
CA PHE A 75 4.00 13.19 -2.93
C PHE A 75 3.92 12.22 -1.74
N CYS A 76 4.82 11.23 -1.64
CA CYS A 76 4.86 10.31 -0.50
C CYS A 76 5.25 11.03 0.80
N GLU A 77 6.20 11.96 0.76
CA GLU A 77 6.57 12.79 1.91
C GLU A 77 5.40 13.66 2.36
N TRP A 78 4.71 14.29 1.42
CA TRP A 78 3.51 15.08 1.69
C TRP A 78 2.38 14.26 2.33
N LEU A 79 2.15 13.02 1.89
CA LEU A 79 1.18 12.12 2.54
C LEU A 79 1.56 11.78 3.99
N ILE A 80 2.85 11.68 4.31
CA ILE A 80 3.30 11.47 5.69
C ILE A 80 3.00 12.70 6.55
N GLU A 81 3.23 13.90 6.01
CA GLU A 81 3.03 15.16 6.74
C GLU A 81 1.55 15.48 6.96
N GLU A 82 0.74 15.43 5.90
CA GLU A 82 -0.66 15.87 5.91
C GLU A 82 -1.63 14.75 6.31
N ALA A 83 -1.44 13.52 5.79
CA ALA A 83 -2.34 12.40 6.04
C ALA A 83 -1.85 11.44 7.14
N ARG A 84 -0.60 11.59 7.60
CA ARG A 84 0.05 10.63 8.53
C ARG A 84 0.06 9.20 7.97
N VAL A 85 0.17 9.06 6.65
CA VAL A 85 0.23 7.76 5.97
C VAL A 85 1.58 7.62 5.26
N ALA A 86 2.33 6.58 5.62
CA ALA A 86 3.61 6.27 4.99
C ALA A 86 3.43 5.30 3.82
N THR A 87 3.90 5.70 2.64
CA THR A 87 3.99 4.88 1.43
C THR A 87 5.42 4.87 0.90
N VAL A 88 5.72 4.02 -0.08
CA VAL A 88 7.05 4.00 -0.72
C VAL A 88 6.93 4.57 -2.13
N PRO A 89 7.78 5.53 -2.54
CA PRO A 89 7.74 6.07 -3.90
C PRO A 89 8.02 5.00 -4.95
N GLY A 90 7.32 5.06 -6.07
CA GLY A 90 7.42 4.12 -7.18
C GLY A 90 8.77 4.17 -7.89
N SER A 91 9.45 5.31 -7.85
CA SER A 91 10.81 5.52 -8.33
C SER A 91 11.84 4.61 -7.67
N ALA A 92 11.60 4.11 -6.45
CA ALA A 92 12.41 3.06 -5.82
C ALA A 92 12.25 1.67 -6.49
N PHE A 93 11.29 1.53 -7.42
CA PHE A 93 10.95 0.32 -8.17
C PHE A 93 10.92 0.57 -9.68
N ASP A 94 11.64 1.58 -10.18
CA ASP A 94 11.66 1.99 -11.59
C ASP A 94 10.27 2.38 -12.15
N ALA A 95 9.36 2.87 -11.29
CA ALA A 95 8.00 3.29 -11.65
C ALA A 95 7.71 4.73 -11.18
N PRO A 96 8.39 5.76 -11.74
CA PRO A 96 8.19 7.14 -11.32
C PRO A 96 6.74 7.61 -11.52
N GLY A 97 6.22 8.35 -10.54
CA GLY A 97 4.84 8.83 -10.52
C GLY A 97 3.83 7.83 -9.94
N PHE A 98 4.31 6.70 -9.45
CA PHE A 98 3.51 5.74 -8.69
C PHE A 98 3.89 5.78 -7.21
N LEU A 99 3.05 5.23 -6.35
CA LEU A 99 3.42 4.85 -4.98
C LEU A 99 3.09 3.39 -4.72
N ARG A 100 3.87 2.76 -3.86
CA ARG A 100 3.65 1.39 -3.38
C ARG A 100 3.03 1.44 -1.99
N LEU A 101 1.86 0.84 -1.85
CA LEU A 101 1.12 0.71 -0.59
C LEU A 101 1.02 -0.77 -0.20
N SER A 102 1.35 -1.09 1.05
CA SER A 102 1.18 -2.43 1.61
C SER A 102 -0.23 -2.57 2.18
N PHE A 103 -0.94 -3.62 1.78
CA PHE A 103 -2.22 -4.01 2.40
C PHE A 103 -2.05 -5.17 3.40
N ALA A 104 -0.82 -5.45 3.81
CA ALA A 104 -0.51 -6.43 4.86
C ALA A 104 -0.73 -5.87 6.28
N THR A 105 -1.90 -5.28 6.53
CA THR A 105 -2.32 -4.80 7.86
C THR A 105 -3.82 -5.07 8.09
N SER A 106 -4.40 -4.60 9.19
CA SER A 106 -5.84 -4.75 9.48
C SER A 106 -6.72 -3.98 8.49
N ARG A 107 -7.98 -4.40 8.37
CA ARG A 107 -8.95 -3.74 7.49
C ARG A 107 -9.30 -2.34 8.00
N GLU A 108 -9.31 -2.19 9.33
CA GLU A 108 -9.56 -0.95 10.04
C GLU A 108 -8.46 0.08 9.75
N GLU A 109 -7.19 -0.32 9.84
CA GLU A 109 -6.07 0.56 9.50
C GLU A 109 -6.06 0.94 8.03
N LEU A 110 -6.41 0.02 7.12
CA LEU A 110 -6.54 0.33 5.70
C LEU A 110 -7.64 1.35 5.43
N THR A 111 -8.82 1.14 6.01
CA THR A 111 -9.97 2.04 5.84
C THR A 111 -9.64 3.45 6.34
N GLU A 112 -9.04 3.54 7.53
CA GLU A 112 -8.60 4.81 8.11
C GLU A 112 -7.51 5.50 7.26
N ALA A 113 -6.51 4.74 6.79
CA ALA A 113 -5.45 5.29 5.95
C ALA A 113 -6.02 5.88 4.65
N PHE A 114 -6.92 5.16 3.96
CA PHE A 114 -7.54 5.67 2.74
C PHE A 114 -8.48 6.85 2.99
N ALA A 115 -9.17 6.89 4.13
CA ALA A 115 -9.96 8.07 4.52
C ALA A 115 -9.07 9.32 4.66
N ARG A 116 -7.92 9.20 5.34
CA ARG A 116 -6.97 10.32 5.46
C ARG A 116 -6.36 10.74 4.12
N ILE A 117 -6.03 9.77 3.26
CA ILE A 117 -5.52 10.06 1.91
C ILE A 117 -6.56 10.84 1.12
N ARG A 118 -7.83 10.40 1.14
CA ARG A 118 -8.93 11.06 0.44
C ARG A 118 -9.09 12.51 0.89
N ASP A 119 -9.16 12.75 2.20
CA ASP A 119 -9.30 14.09 2.77
C ASP A 119 -8.12 15.00 2.37
N ALA A 120 -6.88 14.46 2.44
CA ALA A 120 -5.69 15.19 2.03
C ALA A 120 -5.72 15.54 0.53
N VAL A 121 -6.07 14.58 -0.33
CA VAL A 121 -6.15 14.78 -1.79
C VAL A 121 -7.25 15.78 -2.17
N GLU A 122 -8.39 15.74 -1.49
CA GLU A 122 -9.45 16.75 -1.69
C GLU A 122 -8.96 18.16 -1.33
N SER A 123 -8.14 18.30 -0.28
CA SER A 123 -7.55 19.59 0.10
C SER A 123 -6.60 20.17 -0.95
N LEU A 124 -5.99 19.35 -1.83
CA LEU A 124 -5.15 19.83 -2.94
C LEU A 124 -5.95 20.50 -4.05
N LYS A 125 -7.24 20.15 -4.21
CA LYS A 125 -8.11 20.68 -5.27
C LYS A 125 -8.69 22.06 -4.92
N VAL A 126 -8.64 22.44 -3.64
CA VAL A 126 -9.08 23.74 -3.19
C VAL A 126 -7.90 24.73 -3.31
N PRO A 127 -8.01 25.82 -4.08
CA PRO A 127 -6.96 26.84 -4.09
C PRO A 127 -6.80 27.40 -2.67
N ARG A 128 -5.61 27.23 -2.07
CA ARG A 128 -5.22 27.99 -0.87
C ARG A 128 -4.91 29.44 -1.23
#